data_AF-A0A936SAL9-F1
#
_entry.id   AF-A0A936SAL9-F1
#
_cell.length_a   1.000
_cell.length_b   1.000
_cell.length_c   1.000
_cell.angle_alpha   90.00
_cell.angle_beta   90.00
_cell.angle_gamma   90.00
#
_symmetry.space_group_name_H-M   'P 1'
#
loop_
_entity.id
_entity.type
_entity.pdbx_description
1 polymer ?
#
loop_
_entity_poly.entity_id
_entity_poly.type
_entity_poly.pdbx_seq_one_letter_code
_entity_poly.pdbx_strand_id
1 'polypeptide(L)'
;MNNFVHTCRMREIAENTATPFTETSIESVLLDADLFVKYSSPEKAFELLRTSLERSPRSISLREKMRDICVKQRNLNEAARQCLALVSLYIAREDFDVAYDRLQEAKLLDPRISVAPGLEAIRRARRPEFAAGRDKSPQKVRTDVTFAGNLAFVSIFDAVQVIENSKMTGLLVIKSDLYLANVAFNDGKIVDAECNGKNGALAFRDIIEINGGTFEFSVSETPFPILIAVSSNTNFMLDVLTELDHERAEKQGLRNVADEQL
;
A
#
# COMPACT_ATOMS: atom_id res chain seq x y z
N MET A 1 -51.55 9.75 62.12
CA MET A 1 -50.81 10.75 61.31
C MET A 1 -49.35 10.63 61.67
N ASN A 2 -48.52 10.12 60.74
CA ASN A 2 -47.53 10.91 59.98
C ASN A 2 -46.46 11.53 60.89
N ASN A 3 -45.15 11.37 60.72
CA ASN A 3 -44.35 10.96 59.56
C ASN A 3 -42.92 10.66 60.06
N PHE A 4 -42.26 9.72 59.35
CA PHE A 4 -40.85 9.73 58.90
C PHE A 4 -39.93 10.81 59.53
N VAL A 5 -38.73 10.52 60.03
CA VAL A 5 -37.60 9.95 59.27
C VAL A 5 -36.65 9.17 60.21
N HIS A 6 -36.52 7.86 59.99
CA HIS A 6 -35.41 7.05 60.48
C HIS A 6 -34.86 6.26 59.30
N THR A 7 -33.73 6.69 58.74
CA THR A 7 -32.85 5.91 57.85
C THR A 7 -31.51 6.64 57.86
N CYS A 8 -30.62 6.32 58.81
CA CYS A 8 -29.60 5.29 58.67
C CYS A 8 -28.88 5.38 57.31
N ARG A 9 -27.74 6.06 57.36
CA ARG A 9 -26.76 6.23 56.30
C ARG A 9 -26.15 4.86 55.99
N MET A 10 -26.70 4.15 55.00
CA MET A 10 -26.03 2.99 54.41
C MET A 10 -24.85 3.48 53.58
N ARG A 11 -23.71 3.61 54.27
CA ARG A 11 -22.39 3.41 53.70
C ARG A 11 -22.31 1.99 53.15
N GLU A 12 -21.67 1.89 51.99
CA GLU A 12 -20.84 0.76 51.56
C GLU A 12 -21.46 -0.62 51.70
N ILE A 13 -21.99 -1.10 50.57
CA ILE A 13 -21.79 -2.49 50.19
C ILE A 13 -21.09 -2.47 48.83
N ALA A 14 -19.76 -2.49 48.92
CA ALA A 14 -18.91 -2.97 47.85
C ALA A 14 -19.17 -4.47 47.70
N GLU A 15 -19.95 -4.83 46.69
CA GLU A 15 -19.94 -6.17 46.10
C GLU A 15 -19.36 -5.99 44.69
N ASN A 16 -18.05 -5.79 44.55
CA ASN A 16 -17.09 -6.90 44.50
C ASN A 16 -17.66 -8.18 43.88
N THR A 17 -18.21 -8.07 42.67
CA THR A 17 -18.05 -9.14 41.68
C THR A 17 -16.67 -9.02 41.04
N ALA A 18 -15.63 -9.07 41.88
CA ALA A 18 -14.35 -9.58 41.44
C ALA A 18 -14.59 -11.06 41.14
N THR A 19 -15.00 -11.35 39.91
CA THR A 19 -14.90 -12.70 39.38
C THR A 19 -13.46 -12.84 38.89
N PRO A 20 -12.62 -13.66 39.58
CA PRO A 20 -11.32 -13.98 39.04
C PRO A 20 -11.53 -15.11 38.03
N PHE A 21 -12.00 -14.79 36.83
CA PHE A 21 -11.84 -15.72 35.70
C PHE A 21 -10.48 -15.46 35.04
N THR A 22 -9.43 -15.73 35.81
CA THR A 22 -8.11 -16.02 35.26
C THR A 22 -8.15 -17.41 34.66
N GLU A 23 -8.70 -17.54 33.47
CA GLU A 23 -8.21 -18.55 32.53
C GLU A 23 -7.61 -17.79 31.38
N THR A 24 -6.28 -17.87 31.27
CA THR A 24 -5.38 -17.20 30.33
C THR A 24 -5.60 -17.63 28.87
N SER A 25 -6.81 -18.07 28.53
CA SER A 25 -7.20 -18.46 27.19
C SER A 25 -7.72 -17.24 26.43
N ILE A 26 -7.37 -17.18 25.14
CA ILE A 26 -7.80 -16.09 24.26
C ILE A 26 -9.34 -16.05 24.14
N GLU A 27 -9.99 -17.20 24.28
CA GLU A 27 -11.43 -17.39 24.12
C GLU A 27 -12.25 -16.79 25.27
N SER A 28 -11.81 -16.97 26.53
CA SER A 28 -12.48 -16.38 27.71
C SER A 28 -12.45 -14.85 27.63
N VAL A 29 -11.30 -14.28 27.29
CA VAL A 29 -11.13 -12.85 27.07
C VAL A 29 -12.08 -12.29 25.99
N LEU A 30 -12.29 -13.04 24.90
CA LEU A 30 -13.21 -12.64 23.84
C LEU A 30 -14.68 -12.66 24.29
N LEU A 31 -15.05 -13.66 25.08
CA LEU A 31 -16.37 -13.78 25.71
C LEU A 31 -16.65 -12.62 26.67
N ASP A 32 -15.70 -12.31 27.55
CA ASP A 32 -15.79 -11.17 28.47
C ASP A 32 -15.91 -9.84 27.71
N ALA A 33 -15.12 -9.66 26.65
CA ALA A 33 -15.21 -8.47 25.80
C ALA A 33 -16.59 -8.32 25.13
N ASP A 34 -17.19 -9.42 24.67
CA ASP A 34 -18.55 -9.39 24.10
C ASP A 34 -19.60 -9.04 25.15
N LEU A 35 -19.46 -9.61 26.34
CA LEU A 35 -20.32 -9.33 27.48
C LEU A 35 -20.31 -7.84 27.83
N PHE A 36 -19.13 -7.22 27.93
CA PHE A 36 -18.98 -5.80 28.21
C PHE A 36 -19.58 -4.90 27.13
N VAL A 37 -19.45 -5.27 25.85
CA VAL A 37 -20.10 -4.54 24.75
C VAL A 37 -21.62 -4.62 24.86
N LYS A 38 -22.16 -5.79 25.23
CA LYS A 38 -23.60 -6.01 25.39
C LYS A 38 -24.20 -5.25 26.58
N TYR A 39 -23.42 -5.07 27.65
CA TYR A 39 -23.82 -4.27 28.83
C TYR A 39 -23.42 -2.77 28.72
N SER A 40 -23.21 -2.25 27.51
CA SER A 40 -22.90 -0.82 27.25
C SER A 40 -21.66 -0.29 27.99
N SER A 41 -20.65 -1.12 28.24
CA SER A 41 -19.36 -0.70 28.81
C SER A 41 -18.19 -0.99 27.86
N PRO A 42 -18.16 -0.38 26.65
CA PRO A 42 -17.19 -0.72 25.63
C PRO A 42 -15.76 -0.24 25.95
N GLU A 43 -15.59 0.71 26.87
CA GLU A 43 -14.28 1.17 27.37
C GLU A 43 -13.60 0.09 28.24
N LYS A 44 -14.37 -0.63 29.07
CA LYS A 44 -13.85 -1.74 29.88
C LYS A 44 -13.45 -2.91 29.00
N ALA A 45 -14.25 -3.21 27.96
CA ALA A 45 -13.91 -4.21 26.96
C ALA A 45 -12.59 -3.88 26.26
N PHE A 46 -12.36 -2.59 25.99
CA PHE A 46 -11.14 -2.12 25.34
C PHE A 46 -9.89 -2.30 26.21
N GLU A 47 -9.94 -1.90 27.49
CA GLU A 47 -8.81 -2.11 28.41
C GLU A 47 -8.50 -3.60 28.64
N LEU A 48 -9.54 -4.44 28.73
CA LEU A 48 -9.38 -5.90 28.84
C LEU A 48 -8.70 -6.50 27.62
N LEU A 49 -9.12 -6.11 26.41
CA LEU A 49 -8.47 -6.53 25.16
C LEU A 49 -7.05 -5.99 25.04
N ARG A 50 -6.78 -4.75 25.46
CA ARG A 50 -5.44 -4.17 25.44
C ARG A 50 -4.47 -4.95 26.33
N THR A 51 -4.88 -5.22 27.57
CA THR A 51 -4.10 -6.02 28.53
C THR A 51 -3.82 -7.42 28.00
N SER A 52 -4.77 -7.99 27.26
CA SER A 52 -4.63 -9.32 26.65
C SER A 52 -3.71 -9.30 25.43
N LEU A 53 -3.72 -8.23 24.64
CA LEU A 53 -2.80 -8.02 23.52
C LEU A 53 -1.36 -7.78 23.97
N GLU A 54 -1.13 -7.20 25.15
CA GLU A 54 0.22 -7.10 25.73
C GLU A 54 0.82 -8.49 25.99
N ARG A 55 -0.02 -9.47 26.39
CA ARG A 55 0.40 -10.86 26.59
C ARG A 55 0.48 -11.64 25.28
N SER A 56 -0.38 -11.34 24.33
CA SER A 56 -0.51 -12.07 23.06
C SER A 56 -0.62 -11.10 21.87
N PRO A 57 0.48 -10.43 21.49
CA PRO A 57 0.46 -9.38 20.46
C PRO A 57 0.19 -9.91 19.05
N ARG A 58 0.32 -11.22 18.85
CA ARG A 58 0.18 -11.90 17.56
C ARG A 58 -1.20 -12.53 17.34
N SER A 59 -2.12 -12.37 18.30
CA SER A 59 -3.47 -12.92 18.20
C SER A 59 -4.33 -12.09 17.25
N ILE A 60 -4.78 -12.72 16.16
CA ILE A 60 -5.64 -12.10 15.15
C ILE A 60 -7.03 -11.84 15.74
N SER A 61 -7.62 -12.84 16.41
CA SER A 61 -8.98 -12.76 16.96
C SER A 61 -9.14 -11.62 17.96
N LEU A 62 -8.15 -11.39 18.84
CA LEU A 62 -8.17 -10.27 19.79
C LEU A 62 -8.13 -8.91 19.07
N ARG A 63 -7.29 -8.77 18.04
CA ARG A 63 -7.19 -7.52 17.26
C ARG A 63 -8.45 -7.26 16.44
N GLU A 64 -9.06 -8.29 15.86
CA GLU A 64 -10.32 -8.15 15.13
C GLU A 64 -11.47 -7.70 16.04
N LYS A 65 -11.55 -8.25 17.25
CA LYS A 65 -12.54 -7.83 18.24
C LYS A 65 -12.30 -6.40 18.72
N MET A 66 -11.04 -6.03 18.98
CA MET A 66 -10.67 -4.66 19.37
C MET A 66 -11.06 -3.66 18.28
N ARG A 67 -10.80 -4.00 17.01
CA ARG A 67 -11.22 -3.19 15.85
C ARG A 67 -12.74 -3.01 15.79
N ASP A 68 -13.53 -4.09 15.90
CA ASP A 68 -15.01 -4.01 15.87
C ASP A 68 -15.56 -3.05 16.92
N ILE A 69 -14.99 -3.09 18.13
CA ILE A 69 -15.35 -2.18 19.23
C ILE A 69 -14.95 -0.74 18.91
N CYS A 70 -13.74 -0.50 18.38
CA CYS A 70 -13.30 0.84 17.98
C CYS A 70 -14.19 1.46 16.91
N VAL A 71 -14.60 0.68 15.91
CA VAL A 71 -15.51 1.13 14.84
C VAL A 71 -16.86 1.52 15.43
N LYS A 72 -17.41 0.72 16.34
CA LYS A 72 -18.67 1.02 17.06
C LYS A 72 -18.58 2.29 17.92
N GLN A 73 -17.44 2.52 18.58
CA GLN A 73 -17.20 3.72 19.39
C GLN A 73 -16.83 4.96 18.57
N ARG A 74 -16.80 4.88 17.22
CA ARG A 74 -16.34 5.95 16.31
C ARG A 74 -14.91 6.41 16.55
N ASN A 75 -14.08 5.57 17.18
CA ASN A 75 -12.65 5.82 17.36
C ASN A 75 -11.89 5.30 16.15
N LEU A 76 -11.94 6.08 15.06
CA LEU A 76 -11.40 5.71 13.76
C LEU A 76 -9.86 5.58 13.77
N ASN A 77 -9.17 6.41 14.56
CA ASN A 77 -7.72 6.40 14.68
C ASN A 77 -7.20 5.08 15.26
N GLU A 78 -7.84 4.57 16.31
CA GLU A 78 -7.47 3.28 16.89
C GLU A 78 -7.90 2.10 16.03
N ALA A 79 -9.10 2.17 15.42
CA ALA A 79 -9.54 1.17 14.47
C ALA A 79 -8.53 0.99 13.33
N ALA A 80 -8.08 2.09 12.72
CA ALA A 80 -7.12 2.06 11.62
C ALA A 80 -5.75 1.49 12.04
N ARG A 81 -5.27 1.81 13.25
CA ARG A 81 -4.06 1.20 13.83
C ARG A 81 -4.19 -0.32 13.99
N GLN A 82 -5.35 -0.80 14.44
CA GLN A 82 -5.58 -2.25 14.56
C GLN A 82 -5.70 -2.93 13.18
N CYS A 83 -6.30 -2.28 12.19
CA CYS A 83 -6.34 -2.78 10.81
C CYS A 83 -4.93 -2.95 10.22
N LEU A 84 -4.03 -1.96 10.39
CA LEU A 84 -2.64 -2.08 9.94
C LEU A 84 -1.86 -3.21 10.63
N ALA A 85 -2.11 -3.40 11.92
CA ALA A 85 -1.51 -4.52 12.66
C ALA A 85 -2.03 -5.87 12.16
N LEU A 86 -3.34 -5.98 11.86
CA LEU A 86 -3.94 -7.16 11.26
C LEU A 86 -3.34 -7.49 9.89
N VAL A 87 -3.13 -6.47 9.03
CA VAL A 87 -2.48 -6.63 7.72
C VAL A 87 -1.13 -7.33 7.86
N SER A 88 -0.29 -6.88 8.81
CA SER A 88 1.03 -7.48 9.04
C SER A 88 0.95 -8.94 9.48
N LEU A 89 -0.09 -9.30 10.24
CA LEU A 89 -0.32 -10.68 10.70
C LEU A 89 -0.86 -11.58 9.58
N TYR A 90 -1.77 -11.07 8.74
CA TYR A 90 -2.30 -11.82 7.60
C TYR A 90 -1.25 -12.05 6.52
N ILE A 91 -0.38 -11.06 6.27
CA ILE A 91 0.79 -11.23 5.37
C ILE A 91 1.71 -12.34 5.90
N ALA A 92 1.93 -12.41 7.21
CA ALA A 92 2.76 -13.45 7.82
C ALA A 92 2.12 -14.85 7.79
N ARG A 93 0.80 -14.95 7.58
CA ARG A 93 0.06 -16.20 7.36
C ARG A 93 -0.16 -16.52 5.88
N GLU A 94 0.34 -15.67 4.98
CA GLU A 94 0.16 -15.79 3.52
C GLU A 94 -1.29 -15.59 3.04
N ASP A 95 -2.17 -15.10 3.93
CA ASP A 95 -3.56 -14.75 3.63
C ASP A 95 -3.65 -13.34 2.99
N PHE A 96 -3.15 -13.22 1.76
CA PHE A 96 -3.00 -11.93 1.07
C PHE A 96 -4.32 -11.24 0.73
N ASP A 97 -5.37 -12.00 0.43
CA ASP A 97 -6.67 -11.44 0.06
C ASP A 97 -7.32 -10.75 1.26
N VAL A 98 -7.25 -11.39 2.44
CA VAL A 98 -7.73 -10.80 3.71
C VAL A 98 -6.86 -9.61 4.11
N ALA A 99 -5.53 -9.70 3.93
CA ALA A 99 -4.65 -8.56 4.18
C ALA A 99 -5.01 -7.34 3.31
N TYR A 100 -5.34 -7.54 2.03
CA TYR A 100 -5.72 -6.45 1.13
C TYR A 100 -7.05 -5.79 1.54
N ASP A 101 -8.07 -6.58 1.90
CA ASP A 101 -9.34 -6.07 2.42
C ASP A 101 -9.13 -5.20 3.67
N ARG A 102 -8.33 -5.68 4.65
CA ARG A 102 -8.03 -4.92 5.88
C ARG A 102 -7.20 -3.66 5.61
N LEU A 103 -6.36 -3.66 4.58
CA LEU A 103 -5.62 -2.49 4.14
C LEU A 103 -6.54 -1.42 3.55
N GLN A 104 -7.50 -1.82 2.73
CA GLN A 104 -8.51 -0.91 2.18
C GLN A 104 -9.39 -0.33 3.27
N GLU A 105 -9.82 -1.16 4.23
CA GLU A 105 -10.59 -0.72 5.40
C GLU A 105 -9.82 0.33 6.23
N ALA A 106 -8.52 0.13 6.45
CA ALA A 106 -7.68 1.11 7.15
C ALA A 106 -7.66 2.48 6.44
N LYS A 107 -7.61 2.48 5.10
CA LYS A 107 -7.64 3.71 4.28
C LYS A 107 -8.99 4.42 4.33
N LEU A 108 -10.08 3.66 4.43
CA LEU A 108 -11.43 4.23 4.60
C LEU A 108 -11.62 4.86 5.97
N LEU A 109 -11.02 4.27 7.01
CA LEU A 109 -11.07 4.78 8.38
C LEU A 109 -10.21 6.04 8.56
N ASP A 110 -9.00 6.05 8.01
CA ASP A 110 -8.10 7.21 8.02
C ASP A 110 -7.46 7.41 6.62
N PRO A 111 -7.93 8.41 5.85
CA PRO A 111 -7.40 8.72 4.52
C PRO A 111 -5.93 9.18 4.51
N ARG A 112 -5.35 9.55 5.65
CA ARG A 112 -3.96 10.00 5.77
C ARG A 112 -2.98 8.83 5.86
N ILE A 113 -3.48 7.62 6.09
CA ILE A 113 -2.64 6.43 6.21
C ILE A 113 -2.12 6.02 4.84
N SER A 114 -0.79 5.93 4.72
CA SER A 114 -0.15 5.39 3.54
C SER A 114 -0.36 3.88 3.47
N VAL A 115 -1.06 3.44 2.44
CA VAL A 115 -1.26 2.01 2.12
C VAL A 115 -0.07 1.38 1.39
N ALA A 116 0.87 2.20 0.91
CA ALA A 116 2.08 1.76 0.21
C ALA A 116 2.88 0.67 0.96
N PRO A 117 3.22 0.84 2.26
CA PRO A 117 4.01 -0.16 2.98
C PRO A 117 3.31 -1.53 3.08
N GLY A 118 1.99 -1.56 3.26
CA GLY A 118 1.25 -2.83 3.32
C GLY A 118 1.10 -3.49 1.96
N LEU A 119 0.92 -2.71 0.89
CA LEU A 119 0.84 -3.23 -0.48
C LEU A 119 2.19 -3.79 -0.96
N GLU A 120 3.30 -3.12 -0.60
CA GLU A 120 4.65 -3.62 -0.86
C GLU A 120 4.94 -4.91 -0.08
N ALA A 121 4.50 -5.00 1.18
CA ALA A 121 4.65 -6.22 1.97
C ALA A 121 3.88 -7.41 1.37
N ILE A 122 2.67 -7.19 0.84
CA ILE A 122 1.90 -8.21 0.11
C ILE A 122 2.62 -8.62 -1.18
N ARG A 123 3.10 -7.66 -1.98
CA ARG A 123 3.85 -7.95 -3.23
C ARG A 123 5.12 -8.75 -2.96
N ARG A 124 5.83 -8.43 -1.89
CA ARG A 124 7.05 -9.12 -1.47
C ARG A 124 6.76 -10.55 -1.03
N ALA A 125 5.69 -10.77 -0.29
CA ALA A 125 5.31 -12.09 0.20
C ALA A 125 4.73 -12.99 -0.90
N ARG A 126 4.03 -12.45 -1.91
CA ARG A 126 3.55 -13.20 -3.08
C ARG A 126 4.65 -13.70 -4.03
N ARG A 127 5.90 -13.26 -3.88
CA ARG A 127 7.03 -13.70 -4.72
C ARG A 127 8.14 -14.35 -3.89
N PRO A 128 7.96 -15.59 -3.39
CA PRO A 128 8.99 -16.27 -2.62
C PRO A 128 10.21 -16.68 -3.47
N GLU A 129 10.06 -16.95 -4.78
CA GLU A 129 11.14 -17.51 -5.61
C GLU A 129 12.22 -16.49 -6.04
N PHE A 130 11.99 -15.18 -5.89
CA PHE A 130 12.99 -14.14 -6.17
C PHE A 130 13.75 -13.68 -4.91
N ALA A 131 13.48 -14.28 -3.74
CA ALA A 131 13.98 -13.83 -2.44
C ALA A 131 15.25 -14.56 -1.95
N ALA A 132 15.89 -15.41 -2.76
CA ALA A 132 17.14 -16.07 -2.39
C ALA A 132 18.42 -15.23 -2.61
N GLY A 133 18.31 -14.00 -3.16
CA GLY A 133 19.48 -13.17 -3.49
C GLY A 133 19.53 -11.77 -2.87
N ARG A 134 18.53 -11.36 -2.08
CA ARG A 134 18.57 -10.03 -1.42
C ARG A 134 18.96 -10.20 0.05
N ASP A 135 20.24 -10.50 0.24
CA ASP A 135 20.88 -10.31 1.52
C ASP A 135 20.73 -8.84 1.94
N LYS A 136 20.51 -8.69 3.24
CA LYS A 136 20.17 -7.45 3.91
C LYS A 136 21.23 -6.38 3.64
N SER A 137 20.84 -5.34 2.94
CA SER A 137 21.27 -3.99 3.32
C SER A 137 20.03 -3.15 3.59
N PRO A 138 20.01 -2.41 4.71
CA PRO A 138 18.94 -1.46 4.96
C PRO A 138 18.96 -0.52 3.75
N GLN A 139 17.84 -0.45 3.03
CA GLN A 139 17.66 0.52 1.98
C GLN A 139 17.55 1.88 2.68
N LYS A 140 18.70 2.38 3.11
CA LYS A 140 18.97 3.77 3.32
C LYS A 140 18.58 4.36 1.98
N VAL A 141 17.44 5.02 1.96
CA VAL A 141 17.09 5.98 0.93
C VAL A 141 18.27 6.97 0.92
N ARG A 142 19.32 6.64 0.19
CA ARG A 142 20.27 7.62 -0.31
C ARG A 142 19.49 8.27 -1.42
N THR A 143 18.81 9.35 -1.06
CA THR A 143 18.39 10.40 -1.97
C THR A 143 19.65 11.00 -2.60
N ASP A 144 20.29 10.26 -3.49
CA ASP A 144 21.17 10.81 -4.52
C ASP A 144 20.33 10.81 -5.81
N VAL A 145 19.25 11.60 -5.78
CA VAL A 145 18.50 11.94 -7.00
C VAL A 145 19.51 12.62 -7.90
N THR A 146 19.94 11.90 -8.93
CA THR A 146 21.03 12.35 -9.80
C THR A 146 20.51 13.41 -10.76
N PHE A 147 19.24 13.29 -11.16
CA PHE A 147 18.56 14.27 -12.00
C PHE A 147 17.04 14.15 -11.81
N ALA A 148 16.36 15.28 -11.69
CA ALA A 148 14.90 15.34 -11.59
C ALA A 148 14.37 16.59 -12.28
N GLY A 149 13.13 16.53 -12.75
CA GLY A 149 12.51 17.64 -13.48
C GLY A 149 11.01 17.46 -13.67
N ASN A 150 10.44 18.36 -14.46
CA ASN A 150 9.03 18.35 -14.80
C ASN A 150 8.86 18.08 -16.30
N LEU A 151 8.03 17.10 -16.63
CA LEU A 151 7.75 16.64 -18.00
C LEU A 151 7.05 17.70 -18.86
N ALA A 152 6.51 18.75 -18.26
CA ALA A 152 5.95 19.89 -18.99
C ALA A 152 7.03 20.77 -19.66
N PHE A 153 8.28 20.70 -19.20
CA PHE A 153 9.40 21.52 -19.72
C PHE A 153 10.50 20.69 -20.39
N VAL A 154 10.62 19.41 -20.03
CA VAL A 154 11.64 18.50 -20.54
C VAL A 154 10.97 17.23 -21.00
N SER A 155 11.16 16.85 -22.26
CA SER A 155 10.53 15.64 -22.80
C SER A 155 11.17 14.38 -22.21
N ILE A 156 10.40 13.30 -22.15
CA ILE A 156 10.93 12.00 -21.75
C ILE A 156 12.10 11.55 -22.64
N PHE A 157 12.08 11.93 -23.92
CA PHE A 157 13.17 11.69 -24.88
C PHE A 157 14.48 12.35 -24.45
N ASP A 158 14.43 13.62 -24.03
CA ASP A 158 15.61 14.34 -23.56
C ASP A 158 16.19 13.68 -22.31
N ALA A 159 15.33 13.25 -21.38
CA ALA A 159 15.76 12.55 -20.17
C ALA A 159 16.44 11.21 -20.50
N VAL A 160 15.85 10.40 -21.39
CA VAL A 160 16.42 9.13 -21.86
C VAL A 160 17.76 9.37 -22.57
N GLN A 161 17.85 10.40 -23.41
CA GLN A 161 19.06 10.74 -24.16
C GLN A 161 20.21 11.17 -23.24
N VAL A 162 19.93 11.92 -22.17
CA VAL A 162 20.93 12.27 -21.15
C VAL A 162 21.46 11.02 -20.44
N ILE A 163 20.57 10.09 -20.07
CA ILE A 163 20.93 8.84 -19.41
C ILE A 163 21.77 7.95 -20.33
N GLU A 164 21.41 7.87 -21.62
CA GLU A 164 22.13 7.11 -22.65
C GLU A 164 23.55 7.67 -22.89
N ASN A 165 23.67 8.97 -23.12
CA ASN A 165 24.97 9.63 -23.33
C ASN A 165 25.90 9.50 -22.13
N SER A 166 25.33 9.50 -20.93
CA SER A 166 26.08 9.40 -19.67
C SER A 166 26.35 7.94 -19.26
N LYS A 167 25.85 6.96 -20.02
CA LYS A 167 25.93 5.52 -19.73
C LYS A 167 25.50 5.16 -18.30
N MET A 168 24.49 5.85 -17.78
CA MET A 168 24.08 5.67 -16.39
C MET A 168 23.28 4.37 -16.21
N THR A 169 23.53 3.70 -15.10
CA THR A 169 22.72 2.56 -14.63
C THR A 169 21.85 3.04 -13.49
N GLY A 170 20.53 2.89 -13.59
CA GLY A 170 19.62 3.51 -12.62
C GLY A 170 18.15 3.31 -12.95
N LEU A 171 17.31 3.87 -12.09
CA LEU A 171 15.86 3.84 -12.22
C LEU A 171 15.32 5.24 -12.44
N LEU A 172 14.60 5.43 -13.54
CA LEU A 172 13.80 6.62 -13.81
C LEU A 172 12.38 6.37 -13.33
N VAL A 173 11.91 7.19 -12.40
CA VAL A 173 10.55 7.16 -11.87
C VAL A 173 9.80 8.37 -12.41
N ILE A 174 8.62 8.14 -12.97
CA ILE A 174 7.75 9.17 -13.54
C ILE A 174 6.43 9.14 -12.77
N LYS A 175 6.03 10.31 -12.28
CA LYS A 175 4.81 10.51 -11.50
C LYS A 175 3.97 11.57 -12.19
N SER A 176 2.80 11.16 -12.66
CA SER A 176 1.74 12.02 -13.18
C SER A 176 0.45 11.77 -12.38
N ASP A 177 -0.56 12.62 -12.54
CA ASP A 177 -1.84 12.49 -11.82
C ASP A 177 -2.52 11.13 -12.09
N LEU A 178 -2.33 10.57 -13.28
CA LEU A 178 -2.98 9.35 -13.75
C LEU A 178 -2.01 8.18 -14.01
N TYR A 179 -0.71 8.44 -13.99
CA TYR A 179 0.31 7.47 -14.41
C TYR A 179 1.45 7.42 -13.40
N LEU A 180 1.76 6.20 -12.95
CA LEU A 180 3.00 5.90 -12.25
C LEU A 180 3.80 4.95 -13.12
N ALA A 181 4.97 5.42 -13.56
CA ALA A 181 5.81 4.70 -14.48
C ALA A 181 7.26 4.61 -13.99
N ASN A 182 7.91 3.47 -14.26
CA ASN A 182 9.29 3.22 -13.92
C ASN A 182 10.02 2.70 -15.16
N VAL A 183 11.22 3.20 -15.42
CA VAL A 183 12.09 2.72 -16.48
C VAL A 183 13.46 2.41 -15.90
N ALA A 184 13.91 1.17 -16.05
CA ALA A 184 15.22 0.74 -15.61
C ALA A 184 16.23 0.86 -16.75
N PHE A 185 17.44 1.32 -16.40
CA PHE A 185 18.55 1.50 -17.31
C PHE A 185 19.79 0.76 -16.84
N ASN A 186 20.52 0.13 -17.76
CA ASN A 186 21.86 -0.39 -17.56
C ASN A 186 22.81 0.16 -18.62
N ASP A 187 23.93 0.74 -18.20
CA ASP A 187 24.93 1.35 -19.10
C ASP A 187 24.29 2.32 -20.12
N GLY A 188 23.27 3.07 -19.69
CA GLY A 188 22.51 3.99 -20.53
C GLY A 188 21.45 3.33 -21.44
N LYS A 189 21.30 2.01 -21.44
CA LYS A 189 20.29 1.30 -22.23
C LYS A 189 19.05 0.98 -21.43
N ILE A 190 17.87 1.11 -22.04
CA ILE A 190 16.61 0.71 -21.42
C ILE A 190 16.61 -0.81 -21.27
N VAL A 191 16.35 -1.33 -20.08
CA VAL A 191 16.35 -2.79 -19.84
C VAL A 191 15.03 -3.30 -19.31
N ASP A 192 14.22 -2.43 -18.71
CA ASP A 192 12.86 -2.74 -18.28
C ASP A 192 12.02 -1.46 -18.21
N ALA A 193 10.72 -1.61 -18.35
CA ALA A 193 9.75 -0.55 -18.20
C ALA A 193 8.46 -1.09 -17.57
N GLU A 194 7.88 -0.34 -16.65
CA GLU A 194 6.62 -0.66 -15.98
C GLU A 194 5.73 0.59 -15.94
N CYS A 195 4.47 0.45 -16.32
CA CYS A 195 3.49 1.55 -16.30
C CYS A 195 2.11 0.96 -16.03
N ASN A 196 1.44 1.41 -14.97
CA ASN A 196 0.05 1.06 -14.65
C ASN A 196 -0.29 -0.45 -14.76
N GLY A 197 0.65 -1.34 -14.40
CA GLY A 197 0.48 -2.81 -14.42
C GLY A 197 0.83 -3.50 -15.74
N LYS A 198 1.26 -2.76 -16.76
CA LYS A 198 1.93 -3.30 -17.95
C LYS A 198 3.44 -3.26 -17.75
N ASN A 199 4.14 -4.24 -18.34
CA ASN A 199 5.60 -4.37 -18.26
C ASN A 199 6.23 -4.48 -19.66
N GLY A 200 7.52 -4.21 -19.76
CA GLY A 200 8.30 -4.33 -20.98
C GLY A 200 8.00 -3.23 -21.99
N ALA A 201 8.17 -3.53 -23.29
CA ALA A 201 7.97 -2.55 -24.36
C ALA A 201 6.54 -1.98 -24.41
N LEU A 202 5.54 -2.78 -24.02
CA LEU A 202 4.14 -2.33 -23.93
C LEU A 202 3.92 -1.27 -22.86
N ALA A 203 4.65 -1.36 -21.74
CA ALA A 203 4.64 -0.32 -20.72
C ALA A 203 5.27 0.97 -21.25
N PHE A 204 6.39 0.83 -21.96
CA PHE A 204 7.13 1.97 -22.49
C PHE A 204 6.32 2.79 -23.51
N ARG A 205 5.40 2.15 -24.26
CA ARG A 205 4.42 2.84 -25.12
C ARG A 205 3.56 3.84 -24.33
N ASP A 206 3.01 3.42 -23.20
CA ASP A 206 2.19 4.31 -22.38
C ASP A 206 3.05 5.43 -21.75
N ILE A 207 4.33 5.16 -21.48
CA ILE A 207 5.26 6.11 -20.87
C ILE A 207 5.59 7.27 -21.82
N ILE A 208 5.78 7.00 -23.11
CA ILE A 208 6.09 8.05 -24.09
C ILE A 208 4.91 8.98 -24.37
N GLU A 209 3.68 8.58 -24.04
CA GLU A 209 2.51 9.44 -24.15
C GLU A 209 2.32 10.38 -22.93
N ILE A 210 3.16 10.24 -21.89
CA ILE A 210 3.10 11.10 -20.70
C ILE A 210 3.72 12.46 -21.00
N ASN A 211 2.85 13.46 -21.22
CA ASN A 211 3.24 14.85 -21.51
C ASN A 211 3.20 15.78 -20.27
N GLY A 212 3.06 15.23 -19.07
CA GLY A 212 2.97 16.03 -17.84
C GLY A 212 3.22 15.23 -16.57
N GLY A 213 3.79 15.87 -15.57
CA GLY A 213 4.16 15.26 -14.29
C GLY A 213 5.60 15.57 -13.89
N THR A 214 6.08 14.91 -12.85
CA THR A 214 7.48 14.99 -12.43
C THR A 214 8.21 13.69 -12.73
N PHE A 215 9.50 13.78 -12.99
CA PHE A 215 10.36 12.61 -13.15
C PHE A 215 11.58 12.74 -12.23
N GLU A 216 12.07 11.59 -11.77
CA GLU A 216 13.18 11.48 -10.83
C GLU A 216 14.06 10.29 -11.26
N PHE A 217 15.34 10.53 -11.51
CA PHE A 217 16.32 9.49 -11.84
C PHE A 217 17.26 9.24 -10.65
N SER A 218 17.40 7.96 -10.30
CA SER A 218 18.29 7.50 -9.23
C SER A 218 19.29 6.49 -9.78
N VAL A 219 20.58 6.78 -9.64
CA VAL A 219 21.65 5.84 -10.03
C VAL A 219 21.63 4.62 -9.11
N SER A 220 21.89 3.45 -9.69
CA SER A 220 21.97 2.18 -8.98
C SER A 220 23.36 1.59 -9.14
N GLU A 221 23.93 1.09 -8.05
CA GLU A 221 25.22 0.37 -8.05
C GLU A 221 25.07 -1.04 -8.65
N THR A 222 23.86 -1.59 -8.66
CA THR A 222 23.56 -2.92 -9.20
C THR A 222 22.78 -2.83 -10.52
N PRO A 223 23.14 -3.63 -11.54
CA PRO A 223 22.41 -3.67 -12.81
C PRO A 223 21.03 -4.35 -12.64
N PHE A 224 20.07 -3.90 -13.44
CA PHE A 224 18.72 -4.43 -13.49
C PHE A 224 18.61 -5.63 -14.46
N PRO A 225 17.62 -6.53 -14.29
CA PRO A 225 17.39 -7.62 -15.23
C PRO A 225 17.00 -7.08 -16.61
N ILE A 226 17.57 -7.68 -17.67
CA ILE A 226 17.31 -7.28 -19.05
C ILE A 226 16.05 -8.00 -19.54
N LEU A 227 14.92 -7.30 -19.47
CA LEU A 227 13.62 -7.74 -19.97
C LEU A 227 13.36 -7.22 -21.38
N ILE A 228 13.90 -6.04 -21.70
CA ILE A 228 13.88 -5.42 -23.02
C ILE A 228 15.31 -5.39 -23.53
N ALA A 229 15.59 -6.18 -24.58
CA ALA A 229 16.91 -6.20 -25.20
C ALA A 229 16.97 -5.18 -26.34
N VAL A 230 17.35 -3.94 -26.02
CA VAL A 230 17.54 -2.88 -27.03
C VAL A 230 19.00 -2.72 -27.44
N SER A 231 19.22 -2.64 -28.75
CA SER A 231 20.52 -2.37 -29.35
C SER A 231 20.89 -0.88 -29.26
N SER A 232 19.92 0.00 -29.48
CA SER A 232 19.99 1.46 -29.33
C SER A 232 18.65 1.99 -28.84
N ASN A 233 18.65 2.91 -27.88
CA ASN A 233 17.39 3.46 -27.37
C ASN A 233 16.70 4.33 -28.44
N THR A 234 17.46 5.03 -29.29
CA THR A 234 16.90 5.84 -30.38
C THR A 234 16.08 4.98 -31.34
N ASN A 235 16.63 3.86 -31.80
CA ASN A 235 15.92 2.96 -32.71
C ASN A 235 14.67 2.37 -32.05
N PHE A 236 14.77 2.01 -30.77
CA PHE A 236 13.63 1.53 -29.99
C PHE A 236 12.53 2.59 -29.87
N MET A 237 12.89 3.82 -29.52
CA MET A 237 11.94 4.92 -29.41
C MET A 237 11.25 5.24 -30.75
N LEU A 238 11.98 5.20 -31.86
CA LEU A 238 11.43 5.41 -33.20
C LEU A 238 10.47 4.29 -33.63
N ASP A 239 10.80 3.03 -33.31
CA ASP A 239 9.95 1.87 -33.58
C ASP A 239 8.61 2.01 -32.83
N VAL A 240 8.68 2.33 -31.54
CA VAL A 240 7.50 2.55 -30.69
C VAL A 240 6.67 3.73 -31.19
N LEU A 241 7.29 4.84 -31.62
CA LEU A 241 6.57 5.99 -32.20
C LEU A 241 5.87 5.65 -33.51
N THR A 242 6.54 4.88 -34.38
CA THR A 242 5.99 4.46 -35.67
C THR A 242 4.75 3.60 -35.46
N GLU A 243 4.81 2.68 -34.50
CA GLU A 243 3.67 1.82 -34.15
C GLU A 243 2.50 2.62 -33.56
N LEU A 244 2.78 3.61 -32.70
CA LEU A 244 1.74 4.50 -32.18
C LEU A 244 1.08 5.37 -33.27
N ASP A 245 1.85 5.84 -34.24
CA ASP A 245 1.32 6.63 -35.35
C ASP A 245 0.40 5.79 -36.26
N HIS A 246 0.81 4.56 -36.57
CA HIS A 246 -0.03 3.60 -37.28
C HIS A 246 -1.35 3.34 -36.54
N GLU A 247 -1.31 3.08 -35.23
CA GLU A 247 -2.52 2.82 -34.45
C GLU A 247 -3.45 4.05 -34.39
N ARG A 248 -2.89 5.26 -34.34
CA ARG A 248 -3.65 6.51 -34.40
C ARG A 248 -4.28 6.72 -35.78
N ALA A 249 -3.55 6.46 -36.84
CA ALA A 249 -4.03 6.56 -38.22
C ALA A 249 -5.17 5.56 -38.49
N GLU A 250 -5.07 4.32 -37.99
CA GLU A 250 -6.14 3.32 -38.10
C GLU A 250 -7.39 3.74 -37.33
N LYS A 251 -7.25 4.22 -36.08
CA LYS A 251 -8.38 4.71 -35.27
C LYS A 251 -9.07 5.96 -35.85
N GLN A 252 -8.31 6.84 -36.51
CA GLN A 252 -8.87 8.01 -37.19
C GLN A 252 -9.50 7.64 -38.54
N GLY A 253 -8.89 6.72 -39.29
CA GLY A 253 -9.45 6.18 -40.53
C GLY A 253 -10.80 5.52 -40.31
N LEU A 254 -10.95 4.68 -39.27
CA LEU A 254 -12.23 4.04 -38.93
C LEU A 254 -13.33 5.04 -38.50
N ARG A 255 -12.96 6.18 -37.91
CA ARG A 255 -13.92 7.24 -37.53
C ARG A 255 -14.44 8.02 -38.73
N ASN A 256 -13.59 8.29 -39.71
CA ASN A 256 -14.00 9.06 -40.90
C ASN A 256 -14.98 8.29 -41.80
N VAL A 257 -14.82 6.97 -41.95
CA VAL A 257 -15.78 6.14 -42.72
C VAL A 257 -17.15 5.98 -42.05
N ALA A 258 -17.23 6.15 -40.73
CA ALA A 258 -18.48 6.06 -39.98
C ALA A 258 -19.30 7.37 -40.02
N ASP A 259 -18.64 8.52 -40.19
CA ASP A 259 -19.28 9.84 -40.27
C ASP A 259 -19.77 10.15 -41.71
N GLU A 260 -19.18 9.55 -42.74
CA GLU A 260 -19.60 9.68 -44.15
C GLU A 260 -20.79 8.80 -44.56
N GLN A 261 -21.40 8.06 -43.62
CA GLN A 261 -22.56 7.18 -43.88
C GLN A 261 -23.87 7.64 -43.20
N LEU A 262 -23.93 8.88 -42.71
CA LEU A 262 -25.14 9.56 -42.23
C LEU A 262 -25.49 10.77 -43.10
#